data_AF-A0A8S3BMW1-F1
#
_entry.id   AF-A0A8S3BMW1-F1
#
_cell.length_a   1.000
_cell.length_b   1.000
_cell.length_c   1.000
_cell.angle_alpha   90.00
_cell.angle_beta   90.00
_cell.angle_gamma   90.00
#
_symmetry.space_group_name_H-M   'P 1'
#
loop_
_entity.id
_entity.type
_entity.pdbx_description
1 polymer ?
#
loop_
_entity_poly.entity_id
_entity_poly.type
_entity_poly.pdbx_seq_one_letter_code
_entity_poly.pdbx_strand_id
1 'polypeptide(L)' 'QQRWKKANDQGVFKDEIEPIKTKGKKGEEIFDTDEHPRPQTSLEQMSKLPAVFIKDKGTVSAGNASGVCDGAGAVIICDE' A
#
# COMPACT_ATOMS: atom_id res chain seq x y z
N GLN A 1 -6.54 -3.38 -2.92
CA GLN A 1 -5.91 -4.66 -3.34
C GLN A 1 -5.99 -4.85 -4.86
N GLN A 2 -7.12 -5.30 -5.44
CA GLN A 2 -7.20 -5.60 -6.88
C GLN A 2 -6.86 -4.41 -7.82
N ARG A 3 -7.40 -3.21 -7.54
CA ARG A 3 -7.11 -2.01 -8.34
C ARG A 3 -5.64 -1.60 -8.30
N TRP A 4 -5.04 -1.58 -7.10
CA TRP A 4 -3.62 -1.31 -6.92
C TRP A 4 -2.77 -2.31 -7.71
N LYS A 5 -3.04 -3.62 -7.57
CA LYS A 5 -2.29 -4.67 -8.28
C LYS A 5 -2.35 -4.47 -9.80
N LYS A 6 -3.56 -4.20 -10.32
CA LYS A 6 -3.75 -3.90 -11.73
C LYS A 6 -2.94 -2.68 -12.19
N ALA A 7 -2.99 -1.57 -11.45
CA ALA A 7 -2.28 -0.35 -11.80
C ALA A 7 -0.75 -0.54 -11.74
N ASN A 8 -0.25 -1.22 -10.71
CA ASN A 8 1.16 -1.56 -10.55
C ASN A 8 1.65 -2.44 -11.72
N ASP A 9 0.91 -3.48 -12.07
CA ASP A 9 1.27 -4.38 -13.18
C ASP A 9 1.23 -3.69 -14.53
N GLN A 10 0.36 -2.69 -14.67
CA GLN A 10 0.27 -1.84 -15.85
C GLN A 10 1.35 -0.74 -15.86
N GLY A 11 2.17 -0.63 -14.80
CA GLY A 11 3.22 0.37 -14.69
C GLY A 11 2.72 1.79 -14.50
N VAL A 12 1.45 1.97 -14.07
CA VAL A 12 0.82 3.30 -13.92
C VAL A 12 1.58 4.19 -12.94
N PHE A 13 2.19 3.61 -11.91
CA PHE A 13 2.90 4.36 -10.87
C PHE A 13 4.35 4.70 -11.22
N LYS A 14 4.88 4.21 -12.35
CA LYS A 14 6.30 4.38 -12.69
C LYS A 14 6.73 5.84 -12.86
N ASP A 15 5.80 6.69 -13.30
CA ASP A 15 6.07 8.10 -13.55
C ASP A 15 6.00 8.95 -12.26
N GLU A 16 5.39 8.43 -11.19
CA GLU A 16 5.19 9.15 -9.92
C GLU A 16 6.03 8.61 -8.76
N ILE A 17 6.50 7.36 -8.82
CA ILE A 17 7.36 6.77 -7.79
C ILE A 17 8.81 7.20 -8.01
N GLU A 18 9.38 7.86 -7.01
CA GLU A 18 10.82 8.08 -6.89
C GLU A 18 11.48 6.86 -6.20
N PRO A 19 12.37 6.10 -6.87
CA PRO A 19 13.01 4.94 -6.28
C PRO A 19 13.94 5.30 -5.12
N ILE A 20 13.79 4.63 -3.99
CA ILE A 20 14.61 4.89 -2.80
C ILE A 20 15.58 3.73 -2.59
N LYS A 21 16.86 4.05 -2.36
CA LYS A 21 17.84 3.03 -1.98
C LYS A 21 17.73 2.72 -0.49
N THR A 22 17.58 1.44 -0.17
CA THR A 22 17.44 0.95 1.20
C THR A 22 18.53 -0.07 1.53
N LYS A 23 18.80 -0.24 2.83
CA LYS A 23 19.75 -1.25 3.31
C LYS A 23 19.03 -2.59 3.43
N GLY A 24 19.19 -3.44 2.43
CA GLY A 24 18.77 -4.83 2.45
C GLY A 24 19.71 -5.71 3.26
N LYS A 25 19.28 -6.96 3.51
CA LYS A 25 20.10 -7.95 4.25
C LYS A 25 21.36 -8.37 3.47
N LYS A 26 21.35 -8.25 2.14
CA LYS A 26 22.42 -8.70 1.24
C LYS A 26 23.17 -7.55 0.56
N GLY A 27 22.85 -6.30 0.89
CA GLY A 27 23.40 -5.11 0.24
C GLY A 27 22.34 -4.04 0.03
N GLU A 28 22.67 -3.06 -0.81
CA GLU A 28 21.74 -2.01 -1.20
C GLU A 28 20.63 -2.58 -2.09
N GLU A 29 19.37 -2.28 -1.75
CA GLU A 29 18.18 -2.70 -2.49
C GLU A 29 17.39 -1.47 -2.93
N ILE A 30 16.85 -1.50 -4.15
CA ILE A 30 16.02 -0.41 -4.66
C ILE A 30 14.58 -0.69 -4.26
N PHE A 31 13.97 0.27 -3.57
CA PHE A 31 12.56 0.29 -3.23
C PHE A 31 11.83 1.20 -4.22
N ASP A 32 11.12 0.61 -5.16
CA ASP A 32 10.41 1.29 -6.25
C ASP A 32 8.93 0.84 -6.38
N THR A 33 8.45 0.08 -5.41
CA THR A 33 7.12 -0.54 -5.41
C THR A 33 6.57 -0.53 -3.99
N ASP A 34 5.30 -0.15 -3.82
CA ASP A 34 4.65 -0.14 -2.50
C ASP A 34 4.72 -1.52 -1.80
N GLU A 35 5.14 -1.54 -0.55
CA GLU A 35 5.24 -2.76 0.27
C GLU A 35 3.89 -3.18 0.87
N HIS A 36 3.09 -2.21 1.31
CA HIS A 36 1.88 -2.48 2.09
C HIS A 36 0.78 -3.26 1.36
N PRO A 37 0.53 -3.05 0.06
CA PRO A 37 -0.53 -3.75 -0.65
C PRO A 37 -0.38 -5.27 -0.63
N ARG A 38 -1.51 -5.95 -0.44
CA ARG A 38 -1.61 -7.42 -0.34
C ARG A 38 -2.36 -7.95 -1.55
N PRO A 39 -1.69 -8.21 -2.69
CA PRO A 39 -2.38 -8.53 -3.94
C PRO A 39 -3.15 -9.85 -3.90
N GLN A 40 -2.79 -10.76 -2.98
CA GLN A 40 -3.44 -12.07 -2.82
C GLN A 40 -4.64 -12.05 -1.86
N THR A 41 -5.12 -10.88 -1.45
CA THR A 41 -6.33 -10.76 -0.62
C THR A 41 -7.56 -11.31 -1.35
N SER A 42 -8.33 -12.15 -0.66
CA SER A 42 -9.66 -12.60 -1.09
C SER A 42 -10.76 -12.12 -0.14
N LEU A 43 -12.02 -12.11 -0.61
CA LEU A 43 -13.17 -11.79 0.24
C LEU A 43 -13.28 -12.77 1.42
N GLU A 44 -13.01 -14.05 1.19
CA GLU A 44 -13.05 -15.08 2.23
C GLU A 44 -12.03 -14.83 3.36
N GLN A 45 -10.83 -14.38 3.01
CA GLN A 45 -9.82 -14.02 4.01
C GLN A 45 -10.26 -12.79 4.80
N MET A 46 -10.85 -11.80 4.13
CA MET A 46 -11.32 -10.56 4.74
C MET A 46 -12.48 -10.78 5.70
N SER A 47 -13.42 -11.66 5.35
CA SER A 47 -14.58 -12.00 6.18
C SER A 47 -14.21 -12.72 7.48
N LYS A 48 -13.02 -13.32 7.56
CA LYS A 48 -12.52 -13.99 8.77
C LYS A 48 -11.86 -13.02 9.77
N LEU A 49 -11.63 -11.76 9.39
CA LEU A 49 -10.97 -10.80 10.25
C LEU A 49 -11.94 -10.22 11.29
N PRO A 50 -11.59 -10.20 12.58
CA PRO A 50 -12.43 -9.60 13.61
C PRO A 50 -12.45 -8.08 13.50
N ALA A 51 -13.54 -7.47 13.99
CA ALA A 51 -13.59 -6.04 14.21
C ALA A 51 -12.62 -5.63 15.33
N VAL A 52 -11.85 -4.55 15.10
CA VAL A 52 -10.75 -4.17 16.00
C VAL A 52 -11.15 -3.10 17.01
N PHE A 53 -12.05 -2.17 16.63
CA PHE A 53 -12.35 -0.98 17.44
C PHE A 53 -13.62 -1.08 18.28
N ILE A 54 -14.66 -1.74 17.75
CA ILE A 54 -15.97 -1.85 18.40
C ILE A 54 -16.32 -3.33 18.52
N LYS A 55 -16.61 -3.79 19.74
CA LYS A 55 -17.10 -5.15 19.99
C LYS A 55 -18.48 -5.36 19.38
N ASP A 56 -18.69 -6.56 18.81
CA ASP A 56 -19.95 -7.13 18.28
C ASP A 56 -20.61 -6.43 17.09
N LYS A 57 -20.58 -5.09 16.99
CA LYS A 57 -21.19 -4.31 15.89
C LYS A 57 -20.19 -3.48 15.09
N GLY A 58 -18.89 -3.72 15.28
CA GLY A 58 -17.84 -3.06 14.52
C GLY A 58 -17.74 -3.59 13.09
N THR A 59 -17.55 -2.69 12.13
CA THR A 59 -17.31 -3.03 10.72
C THR A 59 -15.84 -2.92 10.33
N VAL A 60 -15.03 -2.23 11.14
CA VAL A 60 -13.63 -1.94 10.84
C VAL A 60 -12.74 -3.07 11.36
N SER A 61 -12.01 -3.70 10.45
CA SER A 61 -11.04 -4.75 10.70
C SER A 61 -9.66 -4.35 10.18
N ALA A 62 -8.62 -5.09 10.55
CA ALA A 62 -7.26 -4.84 10.06
C ALA A 62 -7.11 -4.98 8.53
N GLY A 63 -8.08 -5.59 7.84
CA GLY A 63 -8.04 -5.76 6.38
C GLY A 63 -8.69 -4.63 5.60
N ASN A 64 -9.64 -3.91 6.20
CA ASN A 64 -10.38 -2.83 5.52
C ASN A 64 -10.04 -1.42 6.03
N ALA A 65 -9.29 -1.31 7.12
CA ALA A 65 -8.65 -0.07 7.53
C ALA A 65 -7.39 0.22 6.69
N SER A 66 -7.00 1.49 6.62
CA SER A 66 -5.69 1.87 6.11
C SER A 66 -4.60 1.38 7.07
N GLY A 67 -3.48 0.91 6.50
CA GLY A 67 -2.30 0.57 7.28
C GLY A 67 -1.59 1.80 7.86
N VAL A 68 -0.72 1.54 8.84
CA VAL A 68 0.33 2.49 9.20
C VAL A 68 1.44 2.33 8.15
N CYS A 69 1.76 3.44 7.48
CA CYS A 69 2.73 3.47 6.38
C CYS A 69 3.66 4.68 6.54
N ASP A 70 4.86 4.55 5.99
CA ASP A 70 5.85 5.63 5.90
C ASP A 70 6.01 6.04 4.44
N GLY A 71 6.07 7.35 4.17
CA GLY A 71 6.21 7.88 2.81
C GLY A 71 6.27 9.41 2.78
N ALA A 72 6.70 9.95 1.65
CA ALA A 72 6.74 11.38 1.36
C ALA A 72 6.36 11.64 -0.10
N GLY A 73 5.94 12.86 -0.41
CA GLY A 73 5.65 13.30 -1.78
C GLY A 73 5.87 14.80 -1.93
N ALA A 74 6.15 15.24 -3.15
CA ALA A 74 6.37 16.64 -3.47
C ALA A 74 5.67 17.01 -4.79
N VAL A 75 5.11 18.22 -4.84
CA VAL A 75 4.52 18.81 -6.05
C VAL A 75 5.05 20.23 -6.15
N ILE A 76 5.56 20.60 -7.33
CA ILE A 76 5.99 21.96 -7.64
C ILE A 76 4.90 22.61 -8.49
N ILE A 77 4.50 23.82 -8.12
CA ILE A 77 3.55 24.65 -8.87
C ILE A 77 4.23 25.97 -9.23
N CYS A 78 3.90 26.52 -10.39
CA CYS A 78 4.34 27.84 -10.84
C CYS A 78 3.16 28.61 -11.44
N ASP A 79 3.31 29.92 -11.54
CA ASP A 79 2.44 30.76 -12.36
C ASP A 79 2.60 30.45 -13.86
N GLU A 80 1.71 31.02 -14.68
CA GLU A 80 1.76 30.91 -16.15
C GLU A 80 2.96 31.66 -16.74
#